data_AF-K6BDK3-F1
#
_entry.id   AF-K6BDK3-F1
#
_cell.length_a   1.000
_cell.length_b   1.000
_cell.length_c   1.000
_cell.angle_alpha   90.00
_cell.angle_beta   90.00
_cell.angle_gamma   90.00
#
_symmetry.space_group_name_H-M   'P 1'
#
loop_
_entity.id
_entity.type
_entity.pdbx_description
1 polymer ?
#
loop_
_entity_poly.entity_id
_entity_poly.type
_entity_poly.pdbx_seq_one_letter_code
_entity_poly.pdbx_strand_id
1 'polypeptide(L)'
;MKNIKIFPKDWLQLHPYKQSTPVDSYYTGIANRIYDIMEKTELVNSFEGEETKQICIRMAAYFEDVISGMGLWRAFILTHKELYGKYLPFYTPDDHYYDDEVNLEDVRFLLWHYTQQYHGYRKGTFVSPDNPANESTGMLIYDLFCKEWTTAPENTRMAKLFALDTRYERQEDYDRLLQWFHYESYILPESARELSDFAHDRWKEQPDLNQEQLNNLLVNSHGMMAYTSKTSLLGLTSPQWLAKILPAEHPDHAVFQNTADESVATLPDDMLEENRQQYETFRKAAGDKLLLYFDKTEDAQTFITETSGLIPAENFHLPEDWQGKKLAIYATPEEGAQVITRDVELIKDENNPFYDANRAAKQALSFFIVKHCSVYFLKELVDRGMLADAQTKSLTSPERGKAIIQDNWKFLSRYFIREYPDR
;
A
#
# COMPACT_ATOMS: atom_id res chain seq x y z
N MET A 1 -2.91 33.32 2.69
CA MET A 1 -2.22 32.32 3.53
C MET A 1 -0.76 32.76 3.65
N LYS A 2 -0.03 32.42 4.73
CA LYS A 2 1.42 32.67 4.76
C LYS A 2 2.04 31.78 3.69
N ASN A 3 2.72 32.37 2.72
CA ASN A 3 3.45 31.62 1.70
C ASN A 3 4.48 30.74 2.41
N ILE A 4 4.25 29.42 2.46
CA ILE A 4 5.14 28.47 3.13
C ILE A 4 6.30 28.21 2.17
N LYS A 5 7.47 28.73 2.53
CA LYS A 5 8.69 28.50 1.76
C LYS A 5 9.31 27.15 2.12
N ILE A 6 9.63 26.37 1.10
CA ILE A 6 10.38 25.11 1.23
C ILE A 6 11.88 25.44 1.17
N PHE A 7 12.63 24.99 2.17
CA PHE A 7 14.07 25.23 2.28
C PHE A 7 14.88 23.98 1.95
N PRO A 8 16.17 24.11 1.59
CA PRO A 8 17.03 22.96 1.30
C PRO A 8 17.11 21.93 2.44
N LYS A 9 16.99 22.38 3.69
CA LYS A 9 16.93 21.47 4.85
C LYS A 9 15.70 20.54 4.84
N ASP A 10 14.58 21.01 4.26
CA ASP A 10 13.35 20.24 4.15
C ASP A 10 13.50 19.21 3.01
N TRP A 11 14.08 19.64 1.88
CA TRP A 11 14.45 18.78 0.74
C TRP A 11 15.37 17.61 1.15
N LEU A 12 16.41 17.92 1.93
CA LEU A 12 17.40 16.92 2.36
C LEU A 12 16.86 15.90 3.39
N GLN A 13 15.61 16.01 3.84
CA GLN A 13 14.98 14.98 4.67
C GLN A 13 14.70 13.69 3.88
N LEU A 14 14.53 13.79 2.56
CA LEU A 14 14.31 12.63 1.69
C LEU A 14 15.60 12.04 1.12
N HIS A 15 16.76 12.55 1.54
CA HIS A 15 18.06 12.20 0.95
C HIS A 15 18.95 11.49 1.97
N PRO A 16 19.75 10.50 1.52
CA PRO A 16 20.65 9.74 2.40
C PRO A 16 21.88 10.58 2.82
N TYR A 17 21.92 11.85 2.44
CA TYR A 17 22.99 12.77 2.72
C TYR A 17 22.46 14.11 3.22
N LYS A 18 23.29 14.86 3.96
CA LYS A 18 22.84 16.09 4.65
C LYS A 18 23.52 17.38 4.16
N GLN A 19 24.53 17.30 3.29
CA GLN A 19 25.15 18.48 2.70
C GLN A 19 24.44 18.88 1.41
N SER A 20 23.96 20.14 1.36
CA SER A 20 23.29 20.73 0.19
C SER A 20 24.30 21.18 -0.87
N THR A 21 23.91 21.03 -2.13
CA THR A 21 24.61 21.45 -3.34
C THR A 21 23.71 22.34 -4.22
N PRO A 22 24.23 22.91 -5.33
CA PRO A 22 23.40 23.63 -6.29
C PRO A 22 22.30 22.76 -6.92
N VAL A 23 22.51 21.44 -7.07
CA VAL A 23 21.49 20.50 -7.57
C VAL A 23 20.33 20.40 -6.57
N ASP A 24 20.63 20.23 -5.28
CA ASP A 24 19.60 20.21 -4.23
C ASP A 24 18.82 21.54 -4.17
N SER A 25 19.51 22.65 -4.38
CA SER A 25 18.88 23.98 -4.43
C SER A 25 17.95 24.14 -5.64
N TYR A 26 18.31 23.54 -6.79
CA TYR A 26 17.48 23.52 -7.98
C TYR A 26 16.16 22.78 -7.73
N TYR A 27 16.21 21.54 -7.24
CA TYR A 27 15.00 20.76 -6.97
C TYR A 27 14.19 21.30 -5.79
N THR A 28 14.83 21.94 -4.81
CA THR A 28 14.11 22.75 -3.80
C THR A 28 13.30 23.88 -4.47
N GLY A 29 13.85 24.50 -5.52
CA GLY A 29 13.15 25.50 -6.32
C GLY A 29 11.96 24.92 -7.09
N ILE A 30 12.12 23.73 -7.67
CA ILE A 30 11.01 22.98 -8.31
C ILE A 30 9.90 22.70 -7.30
N ALA A 31 10.24 22.22 -6.10
CA ALA A 31 9.26 21.97 -5.04
C ALA A 31 8.48 23.24 -4.64
N ASN A 32 9.13 24.41 -4.56
CA ASN A 32 8.43 25.67 -4.30
C ASN A 32 7.46 26.05 -5.44
N ARG A 33 7.84 25.84 -6.71
CA ARG A 33 6.94 26.09 -7.86
C ARG A 33 5.75 25.14 -7.88
N ILE A 34 5.94 23.88 -7.45
CA ILE A 34 4.85 22.92 -7.25
C ILE A 34 3.92 23.42 -6.14
N TYR A 35 4.45 23.98 -5.05
CA TYR A 35 3.64 24.56 -3.98
C TYR A 35 2.76 25.70 -4.49
N ASP A 36 3.32 26.62 -5.30
CA ASP A 36 2.54 27.70 -5.94
C ASP A 36 1.41 27.14 -6.82
N ILE A 37 1.65 26.02 -7.53
CA ILE A 37 0.63 25.32 -8.32
C ILE A 37 -0.47 24.76 -7.40
N MET A 38 -0.10 24.11 -6.29
CA MET A 38 -1.08 23.56 -5.34
C MET A 38 -1.91 24.64 -4.64
N GLU A 39 -1.35 25.83 -4.38
CA GLU A 39 -2.10 27.00 -3.91
C GLU A 39 -3.08 27.50 -4.98
N LYS A 40 -2.61 27.64 -6.22
CA LYS A 40 -3.41 28.12 -7.35
C LYS A 40 -4.62 27.22 -7.64
N THR A 41 -4.48 25.91 -7.50
CA THR A 41 -5.56 24.93 -7.70
C THR A 41 -6.40 24.67 -6.46
N GLU A 42 -6.11 25.37 -5.35
CA GLU A 42 -6.76 25.19 -4.05
C GLU A 42 -6.62 23.79 -3.44
N LEU A 43 -5.80 22.91 -4.03
CA LEU A 43 -5.60 21.54 -3.55
C LEU A 43 -4.96 21.53 -2.15
N VAL A 44 -4.20 22.57 -1.81
CA VAL A 44 -3.67 22.84 -0.46
C VAL A 44 -4.72 22.72 0.65
N ASN A 45 -5.99 23.03 0.36
CA ASN A 45 -7.07 23.00 1.35
C ASN A 45 -7.47 21.59 1.78
N SER A 46 -6.98 20.56 1.09
CA SER A 46 -7.22 19.14 1.43
C SER A 46 -6.27 18.63 2.53
N PHE A 47 -5.21 19.39 2.83
CA PHE A 47 -4.06 18.95 3.60
C PHE A 47 -3.88 19.77 4.90
N GLU A 48 -3.23 19.18 5.89
CA GLU A 48 -2.98 19.78 7.21
C GLU A 48 -1.48 19.89 7.50
N GLY A 49 -1.12 20.89 8.32
CA GLY A 49 0.26 21.08 8.78
C GLY A 49 1.27 21.16 7.64
N GLU A 50 2.23 20.24 7.65
CA GLU A 50 3.35 20.18 6.69
C GLU A 50 3.08 19.22 5.50
N GLU A 51 1.88 18.63 5.40
CA GLU A 51 1.53 17.64 4.37
C GLU A 51 1.75 18.20 2.95
N THR A 52 1.21 19.39 2.64
CA THR A 52 1.41 20.02 1.31
C THR A 52 2.89 20.17 0.97
N LYS A 53 3.71 20.58 1.96
CA LYS A 53 5.16 20.71 1.76
C LYS A 53 5.77 19.35 1.43
N GLN A 54 5.43 18.30 2.18
CA GLN A 54 5.94 16.94 1.93
C GLN A 54 5.53 16.41 0.55
N ILE A 55 4.32 16.71 0.07
CA ILE A 55 3.86 16.37 -1.28
C ILE A 55 4.70 17.09 -2.34
N CYS A 56 4.90 18.40 -2.19
CA CYS A 56 5.69 19.19 -3.15
C CYS A 56 7.13 18.68 -3.28
N ILE A 57 7.77 18.35 -2.15
CA ILE A 57 9.14 17.84 -2.14
C ILE A 57 9.18 16.46 -2.80
N ARG A 58 8.20 15.58 -2.55
CA ARG A 58 8.14 14.23 -3.16
C ARG A 58 7.85 14.25 -4.65
N MET A 59 6.99 15.14 -5.11
CA MET A 59 6.77 15.35 -6.55
C MET A 59 8.04 15.84 -7.25
N ALA A 60 8.81 16.73 -6.61
CA ALA A 60 10.11 17.14 -7.13
C ALA A 60 11.17 16.02 -7.08
N ALA A 61 11.13 15.14 -6.08
CA ALA A 61 12.00 13.96 -6.00
C ALA A 61 11.68 12.90 -7.06
N TYR A 62 10.41 12.74 -7.45
CA TYR A 62 10.05 11.96 -8.64
C TYR A 62 10.71 12.53 -9.90
N PHE A 63 10.65 13.85 -10.08
CA PHE A 63 11.30 14.49 -11.24
C PHE A 63 12.82 14.29 -11.22
N GLU A 64 13.45 14.39 -10.04
CA GLU A 64 14.88 14.09 -9.88
C GLU A 64 15.22 12.62 -10.18
N ASP A 65 14.40 11.67 -9.75
CA ASP A 65 14.58 10.23 -10.01
C ASP A 65 14.61 9.95 -11.52
N VAL A 66 13.65 10.51 -12.27
CA VAL A 66 13.61 10.35 -13.73
C VAL A 66 14.82 11.03 -14.39
N ILE A 67 15.10 12.30 -14.07
CA ILE A 67 16.22 13.04 -14.67
C ILE A 67 17.57 12.38 -14.35
N SER A 68 17.75 11.86 -13.13
CA SER A 68 19.02 11.27 -12.69
C SER A 68 19.14 9.78 -13.01
N GLY A 69 18.10 9.17 -13.58
CA GLY A 69 18.09 7.75 -13.95
C GLY A 69 18.23 6.79 -12.76
N MET A 70 17.67 7.11 -11.60
CA MET A 70 17.79 6.24 -10.41
C MET A 70 16.90 4.99 -10.53
N GLY A 71 15.76 5.11 -11.20
CA GLY A 71 14.89 3.98 -11.55
C GLY A 71 13.90 3.56 -10.45
N LEU A 72 13.67 4.38 -9.43
CA LEU A 72 12.72 4.05 -8.35
C LEU A 72 11.30 3.97 -8.89
N TRP A 73 10.85 4.99 -9.63
CA TRP A 73 9.54 5.00 -10.28
C TRP A 73 9.43 3.92 -11.34
N ARG A 74 10.51 3.77 -12.13
CA ARG A 74 10.58 2.78 -13.20
C ARG A 74 10.37 1.36 -12.69
N ALA A 75 10.96 1.02 -11.55
CA ALA A 75 10.74 -0.26 -10.89
C ALA A 75 9.26 -0.49 -10.53
N PHE A 76 8.54 0.54 -10.08
CA PHE A 76 7.10 0.45 -9.81
C PHE A 76 6.30 0.19 -11.08
N ILE A 77 6.45 1.00 -12.14
CA ILE A 77 5.62 0.88 -13.34
C ILE A 77 5.91 -0.41 -14.13
N LEU A 78 7.16 -0.87 -14.15
CA LEU A 78 7.53 -2.14 -14.79
C LEU A 78 6.98 -3.33 -14.01
N THR A 79 7.05 -3.30 -12.68
CA THR A 79 6.47 -4.37 -11.84
C THR A 79 4.95 -4.36 -11.92
N HIS A 80 4.32 -3.19 -11.98
CA HIS A 80 2.88 -3.10 -12.19
C HIS A 80 2.49 -3.68 -13.56
N LYS A 81 3.27 -3.42 -14.61
CA LYS A 81 3.06 -4.01 -15.94
C LYS A 81 3.24 -5.52 -15.95
N GLU A 82 4.24 -6.05 -15.25
CA GLU A 82 4.46 -7.48 -15.06
C GLU A 82 3.26 -8.15 -14.39
N LEU A 83 2.74 -7.55 -13.32
CA LEU A 83 1.63 -8.11 -12.54
C LEU A 83 0.26 -7.97 -13.21
N TYR A 84 0.03 -6.89 -13.96
CA TYR A 84 -1.32 -6.50 -14.39
C TYR A 84 -1.46 -6.21 -15.89
N GLY A 85 -0.38 -6.35 -16.67
CA GLY A 85 -0.38 -6.10 -18.11
C GLY A 85 -0.45 -4.62 -18.51
N LYS A 86 -0.37 -3.67 -17.56
CA LYS A 86 -0.42 -2.22 -17.80
C LYS A 86 0.51 -1.46 -16.85
N TYR A 87 1.02 -0.30 -17.25
CA TYR A 87 2.02 0.46 -16.46
C TYR A 87 1.47 1.06 -15.16
N LEU A 88 0.18 1.43 -15.12
CA LEU A 88 -0.42 2.13 -13.99
C LEU A 88 -1.83 1.61 -13.67
N PRO A 89 -2.28 1.73 -12.42
CA PRO A 89 -3.68 1.56 -12.09
C PRO A 89 -4.48 2.80 -12.50
N PHE A 90 -5.79 2.63 -12.71
CA PHE A 90 -6.79 3.69 -13.01
C PHE A 90 -6.66 4.43 -14.35
N TYR A 91 -5.44 4.57 -14.87
CA TYR A 91 -5.13 5.30 -16.10
C TYR A 91 -4.75 4.32 -17.22
N THR A 92 -5.04 4.72 -18.46
CA THR A 92 -4.62 4.01 -19.66
C THR A 92 -3.67 4.93 -20.41
N PRO A 93 -2.36 4.69 -20.34
CA PRO A 93 -1.39 5.45 -21.11
C PRO A 93 -1.65 5.35 -22.61
N ASP A 94 -1.31 6.39 -23.35
CA ASP A 94 -1.34 6.35 -24.81
C ASP A 94 -0.01 5.82 -25.40
N ASP A 95 0.11 5.85 -26.74
CA ASP A 95 1.28 5.36 -27.46
C ASP A 95 2.56 6.21 -27.23
N HIS A 96 2.46 7.36 -26.55
CA HIS A 96 3.59 8.25 -26.23
C HIS A 96 4.07 8.11 -24.78
N TYR A 97 3.67 7.04 -24.08
CA TYR A 97 4.16 6.76 -22.74
C TYR A 97 5.53 6.07 -22.78
N TYR A 98 6.54 6.73 -22.24
CA TYR A 98 7.91 6.20 -22.16
C TYR A 98 8.29 5.92 -20.71
N ASP A 99 8.83 4.73 -20.43
CA ASP A 99 9.11 4.26 -19.06
C ASP A 99 10.38 4.87 -18.42
N ASP A 100 11.10 5.69 -19.18
CA ASP A 100 12.28 6.45 -18.80
C ASP A 100 12.06 7.98 -18.88
N GLU A 101 10.84 8.43 -19.19
CA GLU A 101 10.48 9.84 -19.22
C GLU A 101 9.41 10.19 -18.18
N VAL A 102 9.18 11.50 -18.01
CA VAL A 102 8.04 11.99 -17.21
C VAL A 102 6.77 11.84 -18.03
N ASN A 103 5.75 11.21 -17.46
CA ASN A 103 4.43 11.09 -18.07
C ASN A 103 3.36 11.81 -17.24
N LEU A 104 2.29 12.28 -17.89
CA LEU A 104 1.17 12.92 -17.19
C LEU A 104 0.47 11.93 -16.24
N GLU A 105 0.30 10.69 -16.67
CA GLU A 105 -0.34 9.63 -15.90
C GLU A 105 0.44 9.31 -14.62
N ASP A 106 1.78 9.35 -14.67
CA ASP A 106 2.65 9.18 -13.51
C ASP A 106 2.42 10.28 -12.48
N VAL A 107 2.45 11.54 -12.94
CA VAL A 107 2.21 12.72 -12.12
C VAL A 107 0.83 12.65 -11.46
N ARG A 108 -0.20 12.24 -12.21
CA ARG A 108 -1.57 12.06 -11.70
C ARG A 108 -1.65 10.93 -10.67
N PHE A 109 -0.99 9.81 -10.91
CA PHE A 109 -0.98 8.70 -9.98
C PHE A 109 -0.25 9.05 -8.69
N LEU A 110 0.95 9.63 -8.76
CA LEU A 110 1.72 10.04 -7.59
C LEU A 110 0.95 11.05 -6.75
N LEU A 111 0.30 12.04 -7.39
CA LEU A 111 -0.54 12.99 -6.68
C LEU A 111 -1.75 12.31 -6.01
N TRP A 112 -2.40 11.35 -6.68
CA TRP A 112 -3.43 10.51 -6.06
C TRP A 112 -2.88 9.72 -4.87
N HIS A 113 -1.72 9.08 -5.02
CA HIS A 113 -1.07 8.28 -3.99
C HIS A 113 -0.80 9.13 -2.74
N TYR A 114 -0.21 10.31 -2.90
CA TYR A 114 0.01 11.22 -1.78
C TYR A 114 -1.30 11.73 -1.17
N THR A 115 -2.29 12.07 -2.00
CA THR A 115 -3.61 12.48 -1.49
C THR A 115 -4.25 11.35 -0.68
N GLN A 116 -4.13 10.11 -1.14
CA GLN A 116 -4.65 8.94 -0.44
C GLN A 116 -3.90 8.67 0.87
N GLN A 117 -2.57 8.83 0.90
CA GLN A 117 -1.75 8.57 2.09
C GLN A 117 -1.90 9.64 3.18
N TYR A 118 -2.14 10.90 2.81
CA TYR A 118 -2.33 11.98 3.78
C TYR A 118 -3.83 12.22 4.07
N HIS A 119 -4.60 12.63 3.06
CA HIS A 119 -6.01 12.96 3.24
C HIS A 119 -6.88 11.71 3.40
N GLY A 120 -6.73 10.72 2.52
CA GLY A 120 -7.56 9.51 2.53
C GLY A 120 -7.39 8.70 3.81
N TYR A 121 -6.15 8.47 4.24
CA TYR A 121 -5.84 7.80 5.51
C TYR A 121 -6.49 8.53 6.69
N ARG A 122 -6.25 9.84 6.83
CA ARG A 122 -6.78 10.66 7.93
C ARG A 122 -8.31 10.67 8.00
N LYS A 123 -8.99 10.58 6.85
CA LYS A 123 -10.46 10.55 6.77
C LYS A 123 -11.04 9.14 6.79
N GLY A 124 -10.21 8.10 6.68
CA GLY A 124 -10.66 6.71 6.52
C GLY A 124 -11.45 6.52 5.21
N THR A 125 -11.05 7.19 4.13
CA THR A 125 -11.77 7.17 2.85
C THR A 125 -10.85 6.86 1.66
N PHE A 126 -11.46 6.34 0.60
CA PHE A 126 -10.84 6.22 -0.71
C PHE A 126 -10.98 7.54 -1.48
N VAL A 127 -9.85 8.09 -1.91
CA VAL A 127 -9.78 9.27 -2.77
C VAL A 127 -9.98 8.82 -4.21
N SER A 128 -10.92 9.43 -4.92
CA SER A 128 -11.13 9.13 -6.34
C SER A 128 -9.90 9.55 -7.16
N PRO A 129 -9.35 8.69 -8.04
CA PRO A 129 -8.27 9.06 -8.95
C PRO A 129 -8.69 10.15 -9.96
N ASP A 130 -9.99 10.26 -10.25
CA ASP A 130 -10.57 11.28 -11.13
C ASP A 130 -10.97 12.55 -10.35
N ASN A 131 -10.31 12.86 -9.23
CA ASN A 131 -10.57 14.09 -8.49
C ASN A 131 -10.17 15.32 -9.36
N PRO A 132 -11.10 16.27 -9.65
CA PRO A 132 -10.81 17.38 -10.56
C PRO A 132 -9.67 18.30 -10.11
N ALA A 133 -9.50 18.48 -8.80
CA ALA A 133 -8.40 19.28 -8.25
C ALA A 133 -7.07 18.57 -8.44
N ASN A 134 -7.01 17.24 -8.25
CA ASN A 134 -5.81 16.45 -8.56
C ASN A 134 -5.51 16.47 -10.06
N GLU A 135 -6.51 16.33 -10.92
CA GLU A 135 -6.32 16.38 -12.37
C GLU A 135 -5.73 17.73 -12.82
N SER A 136 -6.35 18.84 -12.40
CA SER A 136 -5.91 20.19 -12.76
C SER A 136 -4.50 20.49 -12.22
N THR A 137 -4.21 20.05 -10.99
CA THR A 137 -2.87 20.21 -10.39
C THR A 137 -1.84 19.36 -11.12
N GLY A 138 -2.17 18.10 -11.42
CA GLY A 138 -1.28 17.18 -12.13
C GLY A 138 -0.89 17.71 -13.52
N MET A 139 -1.84 18.28 -14.27
CA MET A 139 -1.55 18.89 -15.58
C MET A 139 -0.54 20.05 -15.47
N LEU A 140 -0.69 20.92 -14.46
CA LEU A 140 0.21 22.06 -14.26
C LEU A 140 1.60 21.62 -13.77
N ILE A 141 1.69 20.59 -12.94
CA ILE A 141 2.96 19.99 -12.51
C ILE A 141 3.66 19.33 -13.71
N TYR A 142 2.92 18.61 -14.54
CA TYR A 142 3.47 18.00 -15.75
C TYR A 142 4.01 19.05 -16.73
N ASP A 143 3.25 20.12 -17.00
CA ASP A 143 3.72 21.25 -17.82
C ASP A 143 4.98 21.92 -17.24
N LEU A 144 5.08 22.02 -15.91
CA LEU A 144 6.31 22.44 -15.24
C LEU A 144 7.48 21.49 -15.56
N PHE A 145 7.30 20.18 -15.43
CA PHE A 145 8.35 19.21 -15.73
C PHE A 145 8.76 19.24 -17.20
N CYS A 146 7.82 19.34 -18.15
CA CYS A 146 8.13 19.48 -19.57
C CYS A 146 9.01 20.71 -19.86
N LYS A 147 8.76 21.84 -19.19
CA LYS A 147 9.54 23.07 -19.36
C LYS A 147 10.97 22.94 -18.82
N GLU A 148 11.16 22.14 -17.78
CA GLU A 148 12.44 21.97 -17.11
C GLU A 148 13.23 20.75 -17.62
N TRP A 149 12.61 19.89 -18.42
CA TRP A 149 13.15 18.60 -18.88
C TRP A 149 14.58 18.71 -19.43
N THR A 150 14.84 19.71 -20.28
CA THR A 150 16.15 19.89 -20.93
C THR A 150 17.19 20.63 -20.09
N THR A 151 16.79 21.21 -18.95
CA THR A 151 17.64 22.07 -18.11
C THR A 151 17.87 21.52 -16.72
N ALA A 152 17.07 20.53 -16.29
CA ALA A 152 17.20 19.91 -14.99
C ALA A 152 18.56 19.19 -14.85
N PRO A 153 19.33 19.47 -13.78
CA PRO A 153 20.60 18.82 -13.57
C PRO A 153 20.42 17.41 -13.00
N GLU A 154 21.20 16.46 -13.50
CA GLU A 154 21.32 15.12 -12.91
C GLU A 154 21.92 15.19 -11.51
N ASN A 155 21.32 14.44 -10.57
CA ASN A 155 21.89 14.23 -9.26
C ASN A 155 22.78 12.98 -9.24
N THR A 156 24.05 13.18 -9.59
CA THR A 156 25.04 12.10 -9.63
C THR A 156 25.26 11.41 -8.28
N ARG A 157 24.93 12.04 -7.14
CA ARG A 157 25.04 11.42 -5.81
C ARG A 157 23.94 10.40 -5.58
N MET A 158 22.73 10.71 -6.03
CA MET A 158 21.59 9.80 -5.94
C MET A 158 21.73 8.67 -6.96
N ALA A 159 22.10 8.98 -8.20
CA ALA A 159 22.39 7.98 -9.23
C ALA A 159 23.47 6.98 -8.78
N LYS A 160 24.48 7.45 -8.04
CA LYS A 160 25.56 6.59 -7.53
C LYS A 160 25.05 5.47 -6.61
N LEU A 161 23.92 5.62 -5.93
CA LEU A 161 23.38 4.57 -5.05
C LEU A 161 23.12 3.24 -5.77
N PHE A 162 22.85 3.28 -7.08
CA PHE A 162 22.53 2.09 -7.89
C PHE A 162 23.51 1.87 -9.05
N ALA A 163 24.62 2.62 -9.08
CA ALA A 163 25.64 2.50 -10.10
C ALA A 163 26.45 1.20 -9.95
N LEU A 164 26.87 0.60 -11.07
CA LEU A 164 27.59 -0.68 -11.12
C LEU A 164 28.90 -0.72 -10.30
N ASP A 165 29.50 0.45 -10.01
CA ASP A 165 30.73 0.58 -9.24
C ASP A 165 30.50 0.83 -7.74
N THR A 166 29.25 0.97 -7.30
CA THR A 166 28.90 1.12 -5.89
C THR A 166 28.67 -0.25 -5.26
N ARG A 167 29.32 -0.51 -4.13
CA ARG A 167 29.31 -1.83 -3.50
C ARG A 167 28.75 -1.78 -2.09
N TYR A 168 27.94 -2.78 -1.76
CA TYR A 168 27.30 -2.97 -0.46
C TYR A 168 27.92 -4.18 0.28
N GLU A 169 29.26 -4.21 0.36
CA GLU A 169 30.01 -5.36 0.91
C GLU A 169 29.79 -5.57 2.41
N ARG A 170 29.46 -4.50 3.14
CA ARG A 170 29.16 -4.55 4.57
C ARG A 170 27.66 -4.44 4.79
N GLN A 171 27.14 -5.25 5.71
CA GLN A 171 25.74 -5.21 6.10
C GLN A 171 25.27 -3.80 6.48
N GLU A 172 26.10 -3.03 7.19
CA GLU A 172 25.79 -1.65 7.57
C GLU A 172 25.56 -0.71 6.37
N ASP A 173 26.24 -0.93 5.25
CA ASP A 173 26.08 -0.11 4.05
C ASP A 173 24.74 -0.42 3.37
N TYR A 174 24.36 -1.70 3.31
CA TYR A 174 23.05 -2.14 2.82
C TYR A 174 21.92 -1.64 3.73
N ASP A 175 22.07 -1.80 5.05
CA ASP A 175 21.07 -1.36 6.04
C ASP A 175 20.80 0.15 5.94
N ARG A 176 21.83 0.96 5.67
CA ARG A 176 21.67 2.41 5.45
C ARG A 176 20.86 2.70 4.20
N LEU A 177 21.13 2.02 3.09
CA LEU A 177 20.34 2.15 1.86
C LEU A 177 18.89 1.73 2.11
N LEU A 178 18.69 0.57 2.76
CA LEU A 178 17.39 0.00 3.06
C LEU A 178 16.55 0.92 3.95
N GLN A 179 17.13 1.44 5.03
CA GLN A 179 16.43 2.33 5.96
C GLN A 179 16.08 3.67 5.30
N TRP A 180 17.01 4.25 4.53
CA TRP A 180 16.69 5.45 3.73
C TRP A 180 15.55 5.17 2.76
N PHE A 181 15.64 4.08 2.00
CA PHE A 181 14.61 3.73 1.02
C PHE A 181 13.25 3.50 1.70
N HIS A 182 13.23 2.82 2.85
CA HIS A 182 11.99 2.54 3.56
C HIS A 182 11.36 3.79 4.19
N TYR A 183 12.13 4.62 4.90
CA TYR A 183 11.56 5.71 5.72
C TYR A 183 11.61 7.09 5.07
N GLU A 184 12.55 7.32 4.16
CA GLU A 184 12.85 8.63 3.60
C GLU A 184 12.61 8.70 2.07
N SER A 185 12.37 7.58 1.38
CA SER A 185 12.07 7.62 -0.05
C SER A 185 10.77 8.35 -0.38
N TYR A 186 10.73 8.98 -1.55
CA TYR A 186 9.56 9.72 -2.00
C TYR A 186 8.38 8.80 -2.37
N ILE A 187 8.62 7.53 -2.68
CA ILE A 187 7.56 6.57 -3.05
C ILE A 187 6.87 5.95 -1.82
N LEU A 188 7.45 6.06 -0.62
CA LEU A 188 6.93 5.48 0.63
C LEU A 188 6.65 6.54 1.71
N PRO A 189 5.73 7.49 1.46
CA PRO A 189 5.43 8.59 2.39
C PRO A 189 4.87 8.13 3.74
N GLU A 190 4.32 6.92 3.83
CA GLU A 190 3.63 6.39 5.00
C GLU A 190 4.55 5.74 6.03
N SER A 191 5.71 5.22 5.63
CA SER A 191 6.48 4.29 6.47
C SER A 191 6.98 4.90 7.78
N ALA A 192 7.37 6.18 7.78
CA ALA A 192 7.75 6.89 9.01
C ALA A 192 6.56 7.08 9.97
N ARG A 193 5.36 7.32 9.43
CA ARG A 193 4.12 7.37 10.22
C ARG A 193 3.78 6.00 10.77
N GLU A 194 3.86 4.94 9.96
CA GLU A 194 3.57 3.57 10.41
C GLU A 194 4.49 3.10 11.53
N LEU A 195 5.78 3.48 11.51
CA LEU A 195 6.69 3.24 12.64
C LEU A 195 6.23 3.97 13.90
N SER A 196 5.76 5.21 13.76
CA SER A 196 5.26 6.00 14.89
C SER A 196 3.97 5.41 15.48
N ASP A 197 3.05 4.98 14.62
CA ASP A 197 1.79 4.31 15.02
C ASP A 197 2.10 2.98 15.72
N PHE A 198 2.99 2.16 15.15
CA PHE A 198 3.46 0.91 15.75
C PHE A 198 4.10 1.13 17.14
N ALA A 199 4.97 2.13 17.26
CA ALA A 199 5.62 2.48 18.52
C ALA A 199 4.60 2.89 19.59
N HIS A 200 3.60 3.69 19.19
CA HIS A 200 2.53 4.14 20.09
C HIS A 200 1.63 3.00 20.56
N ASP A 201 1.31 2.06 19.69
CA ASP A 201 0.49 0.91 20.08
C ASP A 201 1.25 -0.05 21.00
N ARG A 202 2.54 -0.31 20.73
CA ARG A 202 3.39 -1.11 21.63
C ARG A 202 3.57 -0.47 23.00
N TRP A 203 3.65 0.87 23.05
CA TRP A 203 3.65 1.60 24.32
C TRP A 203 2.42 1.29 25.14
N LYS A 204 1.22 1.32 24.55
CA LYS A 204 -0.03 1.06 25.26
C LYS A 204 -0.13 -0.37 25.79
N GLU A 205 0.40 -1.33 25.04
CA GLU A 205 0.41 -2.75 25.40
C GLU A 205 1.42 -3.07 26.51
N GLN A 206 2.50 -2.29 26.63
CA GLN A 206 3.59 -2.55 27.58
C GLN A 206 3.95 -1.30 28.41
N PRO A 207 3.04 -0.82 29.28
CA PRO A 207 3.24 0.42 30.05
C PRO A 207 4.38 0.34 31.07
N ASP A 208 4.86 -0.86 31.40
CA ASP A 208 5.89 -1.09 32.43
C ASP A 208 7.33 -1.03 31.90
N LEU A 209 7.54 -0.85 30.58
CA LEU A 209 8.89 -0.75 30.02
C LEU A 209 9.60 0.52 30.50
N ASN A 210 10.87 0.38 30.87
CA ASN A 210 11.71 1.54 31.14
C ASN A 210 12.22 2.19 29.83
N GLN A 211 12.83 3.37 29.94
CA GLN A 211 13.32 4.14 28.78
C GLN A 211 14.33 3.39 27.91
N GLU A 212 15.23 2.59 28.52
CA GLU A 212 16.25 1.84 27.77
C GLU A 212 15.63 0.69 26.99
N GLN A 213 14.72 -0.07 27.62
CA GLN A 213 13.96 -1.14 26.98
C GLN A 213 13.12 -0.60 25.82
N LEU A 214 12.50 0.56 26.02
CA LEU A 214 11.75 1.24 24.98
C LEU A 214 12.64 1.65 23.80
N ASN A 215 13.79 2.28 24.07
CA ASN A 215 14.73 2.67 23.02
C ASN A 215 15.22 1.44 22.22
N ASN A 216 15.52 0.33 22.90
CA ASN A 216 15.91 -0.92 22.24
C ASN A 216 14.78 -1.51 21.40
N LEU A 217 13.54 -1.49 21.90
CA LEU A 217 12.37 -1.92 21.14
C LEU A 217 12.20 -1.07 19.87
N LEU A 218 12.33 0.26 19.97
CA LEU A 218 12.22 1.17 18.84
C LEU A 218 13.30 0.93 17.79
N VAL A 219 14.57 0.79 18.20
CA VAL A 219 15.69 0.51 17.29
C VAL A 219 15.51 -0.83 16.59
N ASN A 220 15.14 -1.88 17.33
CA ASN A 220 14.90 -3.20 16.76
C ASN A 220 13.71 -3.20 15.80
N SER A 221 12.63 -2.49 16.14
CA SER A 221 11.43 -2.39 15.30
C SER A 221 11.71 -1.59 14.03
N HIS A 222 12.47 -0.49 14.13
CA HIS A 222 12.93 0.27 12.98
C HIS A 222 13.75 -0.59 12.01
N GLY A 223 14.67 -1.42 12.52
CA GLY A 223 15.41 -2.37 11.70
C GLY A 223 14.48 -3.41 11.06
N MET A 224 13.70 -4.12 11.86
CA MET A 224 12.81 -5.19 11.41
C MET A 224 11.75 -4.74 10.39
N MET A 225 11.14 -3.58 10.61
CA MET A 225 10.11 -3.04 9.72
C MET A 225 10.69 -2.69 8.34
N ALA A 226 11.89 -2.14 8.28
CA ALA A 226 12.55 -1.87 7.00
C ALA A 226 12.79 -3.15 6.18
N TYR A 227 12.97 -4.29 6.82
CA TYR A 227 13.11 -5.59 6.13
C TYR A 227 11.77 -6.21 5.75
N THR A 228 10.82 -6.23 6.68
CA THR A 228 9.68 -7.16 6.61
C THR A 228 8.33 -6.49 6.35
N SER A 229 8.22 -5.18 6.58
CA SER A 229 6.97 -4.47 6.33
C SER A 229 6.70 -4.41 4.83
N LYS A 230 5.49 -4.83 4.45
CA LYS A 230 4.96 -4.62 3.10
C LYS A 230 4.52 -3.17 2.95
N THR A 231 4.80 -2.56 1.81
CA THR A 231 4.62 -1.12 1.61
C THR A 231 3.38 -0.77 0.79
N SER A 232 2.99 0.51 0.79
CA SER A 232 2.09 1.09 -0.22
C SER A 232 2.56 0.82 -1.63
N LEU A 233 1.66 0.99 -2.61
CA LEU A 233 1.85 0.55 -4.00
C LEU A 233 1.54 -0.93 -4.21
N LEU A 234 2.55 -1.81 -4.20
CA LEU A 234 2.43 -3.21 -4.64
C LEU A 234 2.49 -4.23 -3.50
N GLY A 235 2.47 -3.81 -2.24
CA GLY A 235 2.56 -4.72 -1.09
C GLY A 235 3.86 -5.52 -1.07
N LEU A 236 4.92 -5.00 -1.70
CA LEU A 236 6.28 -5.55 -1.66
C LEU A 236 6.99 -5.05 -0.40
N THR A 237 7.98 -5.80 0.06
CA THR A 237 8.91 -5.34 1.09
C THR A 237 9.95 -4.39 0.49
N SER A 238 10.64 -3.59 1.32
CA SER A 238 11.73 -2.75 0.81
C SER A 238 12.89 -3.53 0.19
N PRO A 239 13.30 -4.71 0.71
CA PRO A 239 14.27 -5.56 0.01
C PRO A 239 13.81 -5.99 -1.39
N GLN A 240 12.54 -6.38 -1.56
CA GLN A 240 11.97 -6.69 -2.88
C GLN A 240 12.01 -5.49 -3.83
N TRP A 241 11.75 -4.28 -3.33
CA TRP A 241 11.91 -3.07 -4.11
C TRP A 241 13.36 -2.82 -4.54
N LEU A 242 14.30 -2.88 -3.60
CA LEU A 242 15.72 -2.65 -3.90
C LEU A 242 16.27 -3.66 -4.91
N ALA A 243 15.87 -4.94 -4.82
CA ALA A 243 16.24 -5.95 -5.81
C ALA A 243 15.70 -5.63 -7.22
N LYS A 244 14.52 -5.01 -7.32
CA LYS A 244 13.91 -4.58 -8.58
C LYS A 244 14.50 -3.28 -9.14
N ILE A 245 15.02 -2.41 -8.29
CA ILE A 245 15.67 -1.16 -8.69
C ILE A 245 17.11 -1.42 -9.14
N LEU A 246 17.82 -2.32 -8.46
CA LEU A 246 19.22 -2.61 -8.74
C LEU A 246 19.38 -3.30 -10.10
N PRO A 247 20.24 -2.81 -11.01
CA PRO A 247 20.45 -3.42 -12.32
C PRO A 247 20.83 -4.91 -12.24
N ALA A 248 20.39 -5.72 -13.21
CA ALA A 248 20.69 -7.15 -13.25
C ALA A 248 22.19 -7.44 -13.40
N GLU A 249 22.92 -6.53 -14.05
CA GLU A 249 24.37 -6.58 -14.24
C GLU A 249 25.16 -6.11 -13.01
N HIS A 250 24.48 -5.62 -11.96
CA HIS A 250 25.14 -5.12 -10.77
C HIS A 250 25.84 -6.26 -10.01
N PRO A 251 27.10 -6.12 -9.55
CA PRO A 251 27.83 -7.19 -8.86
C PRO A 251 27.14 -7.72 -7.59
N ASP A 252 26.38 -6.86 -6.91
CA ASP A 252 25.62 -7.22 -5.69
C ASP A 252 24.18 -7.69 -5.97
N HIS A 253 23.77 -7.85 -7.24
CA HIS A 253 22.39 -8.21 -7.61
C HIS A 253 21.93 -9.52 -6.94
N ALA A 254 22.77 -10.55 -6.92
CA ALA A 254 22.44 -11.83 -6.27
C ALA A 254 22.23 -11.69 -4.76
N VAL A 255 22.97 -10.80 -4.09
CA VAL A 255 22.80 -10.55 -2.65
C VAL A 255 21.47 -9.86 -2.38
N PHE A 256 21.15 -8.82 -3.17
CA PHE A 256 19.88 -8.10 -3.06
C PHE A 256 18.68 -9.02 -3.32
N GLN A 257 18.79 -9.92 -4.31
CA GLN A 257 17.75 -10.90 -4.60
C GLN A 257 17.56 -11.89 -3.45
N ASN A 258 18.65 -12.43 -2.88
CA ASN A 258 18.55 -13.32 -1.72
C ASN A 258 17.90 -12.62 -0.52
N THR A 259 18.28 -11.36 -0.24
CA THR A 259 17.67 -10.57 0.84
C THR A 259 16.19 -10.27 0.56
N ALA A 260 15.82 -10.06 -0.71
CA ALA A 260 14.42 -9.94 -1.11
C ALA A 260 13.64 -11.22 -0.84
N ASP A 261 14.18 -12.39 -1.17
CA ASP A 261 13.53 -13.68 -0.95
C ASP A 261 13.36 -13.98 0.56
N GLU A 262 14.38 -13.71 1.36
CA GLU A 262 14.35 -13.87 2.83
C GLU A 262 13.39 -12.89 3.53
N SER A 263 13.08 -11.76 2.91
CA SER A 263 12.18 -10.76 3.49
C SER A 263 10.70 -11.15 3.46
N VAL A 264 10.34 -12.18 2.69
CA VAL A 264 8.96 -12.64 2.53
C VAL A 264 8.63 -13.65 3.62
N ALA A 265 7.66 -13.30 4.47
CA ALA A 265 7.18 -14.21 5.51
C ALA A 265 6.53 -15.48 4.90
N THR A 266 7.06 -16.65 5.25
CA THR A 266 6.50 -17.96 4.92
C THR A 266 5.87 -18.61 6.15
N LEU A 267 4.75 -19.30 5.95
CA LEU A 267 4.16 -20.12 7.01
C LEU A 267 4.90 -21.46 7.10
N PRO A 268 5.14 -21.99 8.32
CA PRO A 268 5.62 -23.35 8.52
C PRO A 268 4.73 -24.42 7.87
N ASP A 269 5.33 -25.54 7.43
CA ASP A 269 4.62 -26.62 6.72
C ASP A 269 3.52 -27.28 7.57
N ASP A 270 3.73 -27.39 8.88
CA ASP A 270 2.75 -27.93 9.83
C ASP A 270 1.52 -27.03 9.95
N MET A 271 1.71 -25.71 10.00
CA MET A 271 0.59 -24.74 9.94
C MET A 271 -0.17 -24.82 8.62
N LEU A 272 0.52 -25.00 7.49
CA LEU A 272 -0.12 -25.15 6.19
C LEU A 272 -0.94 -26.45 6.10
N GLU A 273 -0.46 -27.53 6.73
CA GLU A 273 -1.20 -28.79 6.80
C GLU A 273 -2.43 -28.68 7.71
N GLU A 274 -2.31 -27.99 8.85
CA GLU A 274 -3.45 -27.70 9.73
C GLU A 274 -4.52 -26.88 8.99
N ASN A 275 -4.11 -25.85 8.24
CA ASN A 275 -5.03 -25.04 7.42
C ASN A 275 -5.78 -25.90 6.40
N ARG A 276 -5.10 -26.83 5.72
CA ARG A 276 -5.74 -27.78 4.79
C ARG A 276 -6.72 -28.70 5.52
N GLN A 277 -6.38 -29.21 6.70
CA GLN A 277 -7.26 -30.06 7.48
C GLN A 277 -8.53 -29.31 7.93
N GLN A 278 -8.39 -28.06 8.40
CA GLN A 278 -9.52 -27.21 8.75
C GLN A 278 -10.40 -26.92 7.52
N TYR A 279 -9.81 -26.63 6.37
CA TYR A 279 -10.53 -26.45 5.12
C TYR A 279 -11.38 -27.67 4.75
N GLU A 280 -10.81 -28.87 4.74
CA GLU A 280 -11.53 -30.11 4.44
C GLU A 280 -12.65 -30.40 5.46
N THR A 281 -12.41 -30.09 6.73
CA THR A 281 -13.40 -30.22 7.80
C THR A 281 -14.58 -29.28 7.58
N PHE A 282 -14.30 -28.02 7.25
CA PHE A 282 -15.32 -27.04 6.90
C PHE A 282 -16.12 -27.48 5.66
N ARG A 283 -15.47 -27.92 4.58
CA ARG A 283 -16.14 -28.36 3.34
C ARG A 283 -17.11 -29.52 3.59
N LYS A 284 -16.74 -30.48 4.44
CA LYS A 284 -17.64 -31.60 4.81
C LYS A 284 -18.91 -31.11 5.54
N ALA A 285 -18.78 -30.11 6.40
CA ALA A 285 -19.91 -29.57 7.16
C ALA A 285 -20.76 -28.57 6.36
N ALA A 286 -20.13 -27.73 5.53
CA ALA A 286 -20.79 -26.68 4.74
C ALA A 286 -21.38 -27.19 3.41
N GLY A 287 -20.94 -28.36 2.92
CA GLY A 287 -21.30 -28.89 1.61
C GLY A 287 -20.80 -27.98 0.50
N ASP A 288 -21.68 -27.66 -0.47
CA ASP A 288 -21.32 -26.81 -1.62
C ASP A 288 -21.23 -25.32 -1.30
N LYS A 289 -21.71 -24.89 -0.13
CA LYS A 289 -21.75 -23.48 0.27
C LYS A 289 -20.35 -22.92 0.44
N LEU A 290 -20.10 -21.73 -0.09
CA LEU A 290 -18.81 -21.05 0.04
C LEU A 290 -18.60 -20.50 1.46
N LEU A 291 -19.67 -19.98 2.05
CA LEU A 291 -19.70 -19.47 3.42
C LEU A 291 -21.04 -19.79 4.10
N LEU A 292 -21.00 -19.82 5.43
CA LEU A 292 -22.17 -20.02 6.28
C LEU A 292 -22.45 -18.75 7.10
N TYR A 293 -23.70 -18.34 7.15
CA TYR A 293 -24.14 -17.08 7.75
C TYR A 293 -24.86 -17.33 9.07
N PHE A 294 -24.56 -16.52 10.09
CA PHE A 294 -25.10 -16.66 11.44
C PHE A 294 -25.60 -15.31 11.96
N ASP A 295 -26.83 -15.28 12.47
CA ASP A 295 -27.42 -14.09 13.11
C ASP A 295 -27.04 -13.99 14.59
N LYS A 296 -26.75 -15.14 15.21
CA LYS A 296 -26.40 -15.28 16.62
C LYS A 296 -25.03 -15.88 16.79
N THR A 297 -24.29 -15.34 17.75
CA THR A 297 -22.95 -15.79 18.10
C THR A 297 -22.95 -17.24 18.61
N GLU A 298 -24.00 -17.64 19.33
CA GLU A 298 -24.15 -19.01 19.84
C GLU A 298 -24.27 -20.04 18.71
N ASP A 299 -24.99 -19.72 17.64
CA ASP A 299 -25.15 -20.63 16.50
C ASP A 299 -23.82 -20.83 15.76
N ALA A 300 -23.02 -19.76 15.62
CA ALA A 300 -21.68 -19.83 15.05
C ALA A 300 -20.73 -20.67 15.93
N GLN A 301 -20.81 -20.51 17.26
CA GLN A 301 -20.05 -21.31 18.21
C GLN A 301 -20.41 -22.81 18.08
N THR A 302 -21.70 -23.15 18.12
CA THR A 302 -22.17 -24.54 17.96
C THR A 302 -21.71 -25.11 16.61
N PHE A 303 -21.69 -24.32 15.55
CA PHE A 303 -21.14 -24.78 14.27
C PHE A 303 -19.65 -25.14 14.38
N ILE A 304 -18.84 -24.26 14.96
CA ILE A 304 -17.38 -24.45 15.09
C ILE A 304 -17.05 -25.66 15.98
N THR A 305 -17.71 -25.79 17.13
CA THR A 305 -17.33 -26.78 18.15
C THR A 305 -18.01 -28.12 18.02
N GLU A 306 -19.29 -28.14 17.63
CA GLU A 306 -20.11 -29.36 17.64
C GLU A 306 -20.41 -29.87 16.23
N THR A 307 -20.83 -28.99 15.33
CA THR A 307 -21.31 -29.40 13.99
C THR A 307 -20.16 -29.77 13.05
N SER A 308 -19.14 -28.91 12.99
CA SER A 308 -17.96 -29.11 12.15
C SER A 308 -16.82 -29.77 12.90
N GLY A 309 -16.70 -29.52 14.21
CA GLY A 309 -15.56 -29.97 15.01
C GLY A 309 -14.24 -29.32 14.58
N LEU A 310 -14.29 -28.09 14.04
CA LEU A 310 -13.11 -27.32 13.63
C LEU A 310 -12.19 -27.03 14.81
N ILE A 311 -12.78 -26.67 15.95
CA ILE A 311 -12.07 -26.41 17.20
C ILE A 311 -12.80 -27.17 18.31
N PRO A 312 -12.12 -28.02 19.09
CA PRO A 312 -12.74 -28.67 20.25
C PRO A 312 -13.35 -27.65 21.21
N ALA A 313 -14.50 -27.97 21.80
CA ALA A 313 -15.22 -27.04 22.68
C ALA A 313 -14.36 -26.55 23.87
N GLU A 314 -13.50 -27.42 24.41
CA GLU A 314 -12.55 -27.08 25.47
C GLU A 314 -11.48 -26.06 25.07
N ASN A 315 -11.20 -25.93 23.76
CA ASN A 315 -10.17 -25.04 23.22
C ASN A 315 -10.77 -23.80 22.57
N PHE A 316 -12.09 -23.70 22.47
CA PHE A 316 -12.75 -22.55 21.86
C PHE A 316 -13.00 -21.45 22.90
N HIS A 317 -12.44 -20.28 22.63
CA HIS A 317 -12.71 -19.07 23.39
C HIS A 317 -13.50 -18.10 22.53
N LEU A 318 -14.72 -17.77 22.97
CA LEU A 318 -15.58 -16.87 22.19
C LEU A 318 -14.98 -15.45 22.17
N PRO A 319 -14.66 -14.90 20.99
CA PRO A 319 -14.13 -13.54 20.91
C PRO A 319 -15.16 -12.49 21.31
N GLU A 320 -14.76 -11.50 22.12
CA GLU A 320 -15.65 -10.41 22.56
C GLU A 320 -16.23 -9.63 21.37
N ASP A 321 -15.47 -9.50 20.29
CA ASP A 321 -15.87 -8.75 19.11
C ASP A 321 -16.96 -9.46 18.28
N TRP A 322 -17.35 -10.69 18.61
CA TRP A 322 -18.44 -11.39 17.93
C TRP A 322 -19.83 -11.06 18.51
N GLN A 323 -19.88 -10.55 19.75
CA GLN A 323 -21.15 -10.38 20.46
C GLN A 323 -22.06 -9.37 19.75
N GLY A 324 -23.30 -9.81 19.48
CA GLY A 324 -24.33 -8.98 18.84
C GLY A 324 -24.07 -8.67 17.36
N LYS A 325 -23.14 -9.39 16.72
CA LYS A 325 -22.82 -9.21 15.29
C LYS A 325 -23.35 -10.36 14.45
N LYS A 326 -23.65 -10.03 13.20
CA LYS A 326 -23.84 -11.00 12.12
C LYS A 326 -22.47 -11.54 11.72
N LEU A 327 -22.36 -12.85 11.61
CA LEU A 327 -21.10 -13.53 11.31
C LEU A 327 -21.22 -14.31 10.01
N ALA A 328 -20.10 -14.45 9.31
CA ALA A 328 -19.97 -15.47 8.28
C ALA A 328 -18.70 -16.27 8.50
N ILE A 329 -18.80 -17.60 8.35
CA ILE A 329 -17.66 -18.52 8.47
C ILE A 329 -17.34 -19.06 7.08
N TYR A 330 -16.07 -19.02 6.71
CA TYR A 330 -15.54 -19.60 5.48
C TYR A 330 -14.24 -20.34 5.80
N ALA A 331 -13.72 -21.07 4.81
CA ALA A 331 -12.37 -21.60 4.91
C ALA A 331 -11.64 -21.52 3.57
N THR A 332 -10.32 -21.42 3.62
CA THR A 332 -9.42 -21.48 2.46
C THR A 332 -8.31 -22.49 2.73
N PRO A 333 -7.77 -23.20 1.73
CA PRO A 333 -6.63 -24.10 1.92
C PRO A 333 -5.40 -23.42 2.54
N GLU A 334 -5.22 -22.12 2.27
CA GLU A 334 -4.05 -21.34 2.68
C GLU A 334 -4.11 -20.86 4.14
N GLU A 335 -5.31 -20.56 4.64
CA GLU A 335 -5.50 -19.92 5.97
C GLU A 335 -6.48 -20.66 6.89
N GLY A 336 -6.96 -21.84 6.49
CA GLY A 336 -7.89 -22.61 7.29
C GLY A 336 -9.25 -21.93 7.43
N ALA A 337 -9.96 -22.22 8.53
CA ALA A 337 -11.27 -21.64 8.82
C ALA A 337 -11.14 -20.24 9.43
N GLN A 338 -11.94 -19.30 8.92
CA GLN A 338 -11.89 -17.89 9.27
C GLN A 338 -13.30 -17.32 9.42
N VAL A 339 -13.41 -16.19 10.12
CA VAL A 339 -14.70 -15.55 10.43
C VAL A 339 -14.72 -14.09 9.99
N ILE A 340 -15.74 -13.73 9.22
CA ILE A 340 -16.06 -12.36 8.85
C ILE A 340 -17.00 -11.80 9.93
N THR A 341 -16.53 -10.78 10.64
CA THR A 341 -17.26 -10.16 11.77
C THR A 341 -17.85 -8.79 11.44
N ARG A 342 -17.66 -8.28 10.22
CA ARG A 342 -18.11 -6.96 9.78
C ARG A 342 -18.58 -7.01 8.33
N ASP A 343 -19.59 -6.21 8.01
CA ASP A 343 -20.04 -5.95 6.64
C ASP A 343 -20.51 -7.21 5.88
N VAL A 344 -20.99 -8.22 6.60
CA VAL A 344 -21.53 -9.47 6.04
C VAL A 344 -22.71 -9.20 5.10
N GLU A 345 -23.52 -8.18 5.42
CA GLU A 345 -24.63 -7.67 4.61
C GLU A 345 -24.23 -7.11 3.25
N LEU A 346 -22.94 -6.86 3.00
CA LEU A 346 -22.47 -6.33 1.72
C LEU A 346 -22.15 -7.43 0.71
N ILE A 347 -22.13 -8.69 1.14
CA ILE A 347 -21.81 -9.86 0.31
C ILE A 347 -23.08 -10.34 -0.40
N LYS A 348 -23.10 -10.23 -1.72
CA LYS A 348 -24.19 -10.72 -2.57
C LYS A 348 -24.08 -12.23 -2.76
N ASP A 349 -24.78 -12.98 -1.92
CA ASP A 349 -24.94 -14.44 -2.01
C ASP A 349 -26.44 -14.77 -1.92
N GLU A 350 -26.89 -15.76 -2.70
CA GLU A 350 -28.24 -16.30 -2.60
C GLU A 350 -28.52 -16.91 -1.21
N ASN A 351 -27.46 -17.37 -0.53
CA ASN A 351 -27.53 -17.92 0.82
C ASN A 351 -27.39 -16.88 1.93
N ASN A 352 -27.14 -15.60 1.62
CA ASN A 352 -26.97 -14.56 2.62
C ASN A 352 -28.32 -13.93 3.00
N PRO A 353 -28.92 -14.28 4.16
CA PRO A 353 -30.19 -13.69 4.58
C PRO A 353 -30.06 -12.21 4.98
N PHE A 354 -28.83 -11.68 5.05
CA PHE A 354 -28.54 -10.33 5.52
C PHE A 354 -28.21 -9.35 4.40
N TYR A 355 -28.10 -9.81 3.16
CA TYR A 355 -27.64 -8.98 2.05
C TYR A 355 -28.53 -7.75 1.84
N ASP A 356 -27.89 -6.59 1.74
CA ASP A 356 -28.53 -5.29 1.48
C ASP A 356 -27.83 -4.61 0.30
N ALA A 357 -28.48 -4.67 -0.88
CA ALA A 357 -27.96 -4.09 -2.11
C ALA A 357 -27.71 -2.58 -2.02
N ASN A 358 -28.54 -1.84 -1.26
CA ASN A 358 -28.37 -0.38 -1.13
C ASN A 358 -27.15 -0.04 -0.27
N ARG A 359 -26.88 -0.85 0.75
CA ARG A 359 -25.66 -0.71 1.55
C ARG A 359 -24.44 -1.20 0.79
N ALA A 360 -24.53 -2.34 0.10
CA ALA A 360 -23.45 -2.87 -0.74
C ALA A 360 -22.99 -1.83 -1.76
N ALA A 361 -23.91 -1.18 -2.48
CA ALA A 361 -23.59 -0.13 -3.45
C ALA A 361 -22.87 1.11 -2.87
N LYS A 362 -22.91 1.31 -1.55
CA LYS A 362 -22.29 2.45 -0.85
C LYS A 362 -21.04 2.07 -0.06
N GLN A 363 -20.95 0.82 0.40
CA GLN A 363 -19.99 0.40 1.43
C GLN A 363 -19.13 -0.78 0.98
N ALA A 364 -19.51 -1.57 -0.04
CA ALA A 364 -18.78 -2.80 -0.41
C ALA A 364 -17.35 -2.54 -0.92
N LEU A 365 -16.99 -1.28 -1.21
CA LEU A 365 -15.60 -0.86 -1.39
C LEU A 365 -14.70 -1.24 -0.20
N SER A 366 -15.25 -1.29 1.03
CA SER A 366 -14.52 -1.61 2.24
C SER A 366 -13.75 -2.94 2.13
N PHE A 367 -14.31 -3.95 1.44
CA PHE A 367 -13.66 -5.24 1.19
C PHE A 367 -12.32 -5.15 0.45
N PHE A 368 -12.07 -4.07 -0.30
CA PHE A 368 -10.83 -3.86 -1.04
C PHE A 368 -9.84 -2.92 -0.34
N ILE A 369 -10.30 -2.18 0.68
CA ILE A 369 -9.49 -1.15 1.36
C ILE A 369 -9.27 -1.42 2.85
N VAL A 370 -9.96 -2.41 3.42
CA VAL A 370 -9.83 -2.90 4.79
C VAL A 370 -9.85 -4.43 4.75
N LYS A 371 -9.09 -5.09 5.65
CA LYS A 371 -9.09 -6.54 5.75
C LYS A 371 -10.38 -7.06 6.42
N HIS A 372 -11.37 -7.42 5.60
CA HIS A 372 -12.62 -8.08 6.04
C HIS A 372 -12.53 -9.61 6.01
N CYS A 373 -11.72 -10.14 5.10
CA CYS A 373 -11.46 -11.55 4.89
C CYS A 373 -10.04 -11.72 4.34
N SER A 374 -9.59 -12.96 4.21
CA SER A 374 -8.32 -13.30 3.58
C SER A 374 -8.31 -12.89 2.12
N VAL A 375 -7.15 -12.55 1.59
CA VAL A 375 -7.03 -12.21 0.16
C VAL A 375 -7.40 -13.38 -0.76
N TYR A 376 -7.16 -14.62 -0.32
CA TYR A 376 -7.54 -15.84 -1.04
C TYR A 376 -9.07 -15.95 -1.15
N PHE A 377 -9.79 -15.61 -0.07
CA PHE A 377 -11.25 -15.60 -0.07
C PHE A 377 -11.83 -14.38 -0.80
N LEU A 378 -11.19 -13.21 -0.68
CA LEU A 378 -11.57 -12.02 -1.43
C LEU A 378 -11.60 -12.30 -2.93
N LYS A 379 -10.61 -13.04 -3.45
CA LYS A 379 -10.59 -13.50 -4.84
C LYS A 379 -11.83 -14.33 -5.19
N GLU A 380 -12.21 -15.30 -4.36
CA GLU A 380 -13.43 -16.10 -4.59
C GLU A 380 -14.71 -15.25 -4.61
N LEU A 381 -14.81 -14.26 -3.71
CA LEU A 381 -15.95 -13.34 -3.68
C LEU A 381 -16.03 -12.51 -4.98
N VAL A 382 -14.90 -12.05 -5.50
CA VAL A 382 -14.85 -11.28 -6.75
C VAL A 382 -15.17 -12.15 -7.95
N ASP A 383 -14.53 -13.32 -8.08
CA ASP A 383 -14.70 -14.23 -9.22
C ASP A 383 -16.15 -14.72 -9.37
N ARG A 384 -16.88 -14.82 -8.25
CA ARG A 384 -18.31 -15.21 -8.22
C ARG A 384 -19.27 -14.02 -8.31
N GLY A 385 -18.76 -12.79 -8.44
CA GLY A 385 -19.58 -11.58 -8.54
C GLY A 385 -20.30 -11.19 -7.24
N MET A 386 -19.84 -11.69 -6.09
CA MET A 386 -20.45 -11.46 -4.77
C MET A 386 -20.16 -10.06 -4.23
N LEU A 387 -19.20 -9.35 -4.82
CA LEU A 387 -18.86 -7.95 -4.54
C LEU A 387 -19.08 -7.03 -5.76
N ALA A 388 -19.96 -7.43 -6.68
CA ALA A 388 -20.21 -6.69 -7.93
C ALA A 388 -20.83 -5.30 -7.73
N ASP A 389 -21.34 -5.00 -6.54
CA ASP A 389 -21.90 -3.69 -6.18
C ASP A 389 -20.83 -2.69 -5.70
N ALA A 390 -19.62 -3.16 -5.42
CA ALA A 390 -18.54 -2.29 -4.95
C ALA A 390 -18.11 -1.30 -6.03
N GLN A 391 -18.13 -0.02 -5.68
CA GLN A 391 -17.81 1.10 -6.54
C GLN A 391 -17.33 2.29 -5.70
N THR A 392 -16.67 3.24 -6.36
CA THR A 392 -16.43 4.58 -5.81
C THR A 392 -17.34 5.59 -6.48
N LYS A 393 -17.48 6.78 -5.88
CA LYS A 393 -18.14 7.90 -6.55
C LYS A 393 -17.25 8.44 -7.67
N SER A 394 -17.82 8.59 -8.86
CA SER A 394 -17.18 9.27 -9.99
C SER A 394 -18.08 10.40 -10.49
N LEU A 395 -17.45 11.53 -10.84
CA LEU A 395 -18.13 12.66 -11.47
C LEU A 395 -18.33 12.44 -12.98
N THR A 396 -17.65 11.46 -13.56
CA THR A 396 -17.73 11.10 -14.98
C THR A 396 -18.97 10.24 -15.24
N SER A 397 -19.06 9.08 -14.59
CA SER A 397 -20.24 8.20 -14.65
C SER A 397 -20.22 7.13 -13.56
N PRO A 398 -21.37 6.51 -13.20
CA PRO A 398 -21.40 5.35 -12.32
C PRO A 398 -20.52 4.18 -12.82
N GLU A 399 -20.49 3.94 -14.12
CA GLU A 399 -19.69 2.87 -14.74
C GLU A 399 -18.19 3.11 -14.51
N ARG A 400 -17.73 4.34 -14.61
CA ARG A 400 -16.35 4.70 -14.27
C ARG A 400 -16.05 4.45 -12.80
N GLY A 401 -16.97 4.83 -11.91
CA GLY A 401 -16.86 4.55 -10.47
C GLY A 401 -16.74 3.07 -10.14
N LYS A 402 -17.45 2.23 -10.89
CA LYS A 402 -17.35 0.76 -10.82
C LYS A 402 -16.03 0.26 -11.40
N ALA A 403 -15.63 0.71 -12.59
CA ALA A 403 -14.39 0.32 -13.26
C ALA A 403 -13.13 0.62 -12.42
N ILE A 404 -13.10 1.77 -11.73
CA ILE A 404 -11.98 2.12 -10.81
C ILE A 404 -11.78 1.01 -9.76
N ILE A 405 -12.86 0.42 -9.26
CA ILE A 405 -12.80 -0.62 -8.23
C ILE A 405 -12.61 -2.00 -8.85
N GLN A 406 -13.53 -2.40 -9.73
CA GLN A 406 -13.59 -3.76 -10.26
C GLN A 406 -12.40 -4.09 -11.16
N ASP A 407 -11.92 -3.16 -11.97
CA ASP A 407 -10.79 -3.43 -12.90
C ASP A 407 -9.43 -3.33 -12.20
N ASN A 408 -9.39 -2.83 -10.96
CA ASN A 408 -8.15 -2.59 -10.22
C ASN A 408 -8.15 -3.27 -8.83
N TRP A 409 -9.08 -4.18 -8.54
CA TRP A 409 -9.25 -4.76 -7.21
C TRP A 409 -7.98 -5.44 -6.67
N LYS A 410 -7.21 -6.11 -7.54
CA LYS A 410 -5.94 -6.75 -7.16
C LYS A 410 -4.89 -5.71 -6.75
N PHE A 411 -4.81 -4.60 -7.47
CA PHE A 411 -3.97 -3.48 -7.08
C PHE A 411 -4.45 -2.87 -5.76
N LEU A 412 -5.76 -2.68 -5.59
CA LEU A 412 -6.34 -2.14 -4.36
C LEU A 412 -6.04 -3.04 -3.14
N SER A 413 -6.15 -4.37 -3.26
CA SER A 413 -5.80 -5.27 -2.16
C SER A 413 -4.33 -5.15 -1.78
N ARG A 414 -3.42 -5.07 -2.77
CA ARG A 414 -1.99 -4.84 -2.51
C ARG A 414 -1.75 -3.47 -1.86
N TYR A 415 -2.40 -2.43 -2.36
CA TYR A 415 -2.23 -1.04 -1.94
C TYR A 415 -2.83 -0.72 -0.56
N PHE A 416 -3.90 -1.39 -0.14
CA PHE A 416 -4.55 -1.09 1.13
C PHE A 416 -4.40 -2.21 2.16
N ILE A 417 -4.60 -3.46 1.74
CA ILE A 417 -4.59 -4.63 2.64
C ILE A 417 -3.18 -5.21 2.78
N ARG A 418 -2.26 -4.89 1.85
CA ARG A 418 -0.88 -5.42 1.82
C ARG A 418 -0.82 -6.92 1.54
N GLU A 419 -1.88 -7.46 0.93
CA GLU A 419 -2.01 -8.89 0.64
C GLU A 419 -2.36 -9.11 -0.83
N TYR A 420 -1.94 -10.27 -1.33
CA TYR A 420 -2.17 -10.70 -2.70
C TYR A 420 -2.30 -12.23 -2.77
N PRO A 421 -3.17 -12.74 -3.66
CA PRO A 421 -3.52 -14.15 -3.69
C PRO A 421 -2.48 -15.04 -4.40
N ASP A 422 -1.59 -14.45 -5.20
CA ASP A 422 -0.62 -15.18 -6.01
C ASP A 422 0.74 -15.20 -5.30
N ARG A 423 1.11 -16.35 -4.72
CA ARG A 423 2.48 -16.64 -4.26
C ARG A 423 3.36 -17.11 -5.41
#